data_AF-A0A925F4P8-F1
#
_entry.id   AF-A0A925F4P8-F1
#
_cell.length_a   1.000
_cell.length_b   1.000
_cell.length_c   1.000
_cell.angle_alpha   90.00
_cell.angle_beta   90.00
_cell.angle_gamma   90.00
#
_symmetry.space_group_name_H-M   'P 1'
#
loop_
_entity.id
_entity.type
_entity.pdbx_description
1 polymer ?
#
loop_
_entity_poly.entity_id
_entity_poly.type
_entity_poly.pdbx_seq_one_letter_code
_entity_poly.pdbx_strand_id
1 'polypeptide(L)'
;MEKLKRAYCRTMVSEAKGFPATPTRGLWEGFVPVVPHMAEVVGDGLLQWIENEDLIWPFVGLGRFYAGQGAYAQAEPWYQQCLKVCRRRSGEEHPDVASSLNNLAALYDSQGRYDEA
;
A
#
# COMPACT_ATOMS: atom_id res chain seq x y z
N MET A 1 -18.87 16.24 -8.43
CA MET A 1 -17.45 15.83 -8.59
C MET A 1 -16.92 15.08 -7.37
N GLU A 2 -17.13 15.58 -6.16
CA GLU A 2 -16.58 14.97 -4.92
C GLU A 2 -17.10 13.56 -4.62
N LYS A 3 -18.40 13.31 -4.79
CA LYS A 3 -19.00 11.97 -4.60
C LYS A 3 -18.36 10.92 -5.51
N LEU A 4 -18.00 11.29 -6.74
CA LEU A 4 -17.35 10.39 -7.70
C LEU A 4 -15.93 10.04 -7.25
N LYS A 5 -15.15 11.02 -6.76
CA LYS A 5 -13.80 10.80 -6.23
C LYS A 5 -13.79 9.84 -5.04
N ARG A 6 -14.72 10.04 -4.09
CA ARG A 6 -14.88 9.13 -2.94
C ARG A 6 -15.29 7.72 -3.35
N ALA A 7 -16.23 7.60 -4.28
CA ALA A 7 -16.65 6.30 -4.80
C ALA A 7 -15.48 5.55 -5.46
N TYR A 8 -14.70 6.25 -6.29
CA TYR A 8 -13.51 5.69 -6.92
C TYR A 8 -12.47 5.23 -5.89
N CYS A 9 -12.15 6.07 -4.90
CA CYS A 9 -11.22 5.71 -3.83
C CYS A 9 -11.69 4.46 -3.06
N ARG A 10 -12.98 4.37 -2.75
CA ARG A 10 -13.55 3.21 -2.06
C ARG A 10 -13.43 1.92 -2.87
N THR A 11 -13.66 1.99 -4.18
CA THR A 11 -13.44 0.84 -5.07
C THR A 11 -11.97 0.42 -5.04
N MET A 12 -11.04 1.37 -5.16
CA MET A 12 -9.60 1.06 -5.13
C MET A 12 -9.15 0.47 -3.79
N VAL A 13 -9.69 0.95 -2.67
CA VAL A 13 -9.46 0.35 -1.34
C VAL A 13 -9.96 -1.09 -1.29
N SER A 14 -11.15 -1.35 -1.83
CA SER A 14 -11.70 -2.71 -1.88
C SER A 14 -10.82 -3.65 -2.70
N GLU A 15 -10.36 -3.20 -3.87
CA GLU A 15 -9.41 -3.95 -4.70
C GLU A 15 -8.09 -4.19 -3.95
N ALA A 16 -7.55 -3.17 -3.26
CA ALA A 16 -6.30 -3.26 -2.50
C ALA A 16 -6.36 -4.30 -1.38
N LYS A 17 -7.50 -4.42 -0.69
CA LYS A 17 -7.73 -5.47 0.32
C LYS A 17 -7.68 -6.88 -0.27
N GLY A 18 -7.93 -7.03 -1.57
CA GLY A 18 -7.85 -8.29 -2.29
C GLY A 18 -6.42 -8.78 -2.58
N PHE A 19 -5.39 -7.93 -2.42
CA PHE A 19 -4.01 -8.32 -2.68
C PHE A 19 -3.53 -9.32 -1.62
N PRO A 20 -3.20 -10.56 -2.00
CA PRO A 20 -2.84 -11.59 -1.05
C PRO A 20 -1.49 -11.27 -0.40
N ALA A 21 -1.31 -11.67 0.86
CA ALA A 21 -0.02 -11.50 1.54
C ALA A 21 1.08 -12.36 0.92
N THR A 22 0.71 -13.53 0.36
CA THR A 22 1.65 -14.48 -0.26
C THR A 22 1.40 -14.61 -1.76
N PRO A 23 2.30 -14.06 -2.57
CA PRO A 23 2.18 -14.11 -4.02
C PRO A 23 2.28 -15.45 -4.73
N THR A 24 1.20 -15.89 -5.39
CA THR A 24 1.27 -16.93 -6.44
C THR A 24 1.10 -16.31 -7.84
N ARG A 25 2.01 -16.59 -8.78
CA ARG A 25 2.07 -15.94 -10.12
C ARG A 25 0.70 -15.69 -10.79
N GLY A 26 -0.16 -16.71 -10.87
CA GLY A 26 -1.46 -16.60 -11.53
C GLY A 26 -2.45 -15.64 -10.86
N LEU A 27 -2.27 -15.34 -9.57
CA LEU A 27 -3.13 -14.42 -8.83
C LEU A 27 -2.76 -12.95 -9.07
N TRP A 28 -1.50 -12.62 -9.36
CA TRP A 28 -1.04 -11.23 -9.56
C TRP A 28 -1.25 -10.72 -10.97
N GLU A 29 -1.29 -11.62 -11.96
CA GLU A 29 -1.63 -11.28 -13.35
C GLU A 29 -3.00 -10.59 -13.43
N GLY A 30 -3.96 -10.98 -12.59
CA GLY A 30 -5.28 -10.32 -12.48
C GLY A 30 -5.24 -8.91 -11.90
N PHE A 31 -4.19 -8.58 -11.12
CA PHE A 31 -4.03 -7.28 -10.47
C PHE A 31 -3.19 -6.29 -11.28
N VAL A 32 -2.44 -6.75 -12.29
CA VAL A 32 -1.64 -5.88 -13.17
C VAL A 32 -2.44 -4.68 -13.71
N PRO A 33 -3.69 -4.82 -14.18
CA PRO A 33 -4.46 -3.68 -14.67
C PRO A 33 -4.85 -2.67 -13.58
N VAL A 34 -4.89 -3.09 -12.32
CA VAL A 34 -5.34 -2.26 -11.18
C VAL A 34 -4.19 -1.41 -10.61
N VAL A 35 -2.94 -1.83 -10.77
CA VAL A 35 -1.75 -1.18 -10.18
C VAL A 35 -1.63 0.31 -10.55
N PRO A 36 -1.81 0.75 -11.81
CA PRO A 36 -1.74 2.17 -12.16
C PRO A 36 -2.83 3.01 -11.47
N HIS A 37 -4.04 2.47 -11.36
CA HIS A 37 -5.18 3.12 -10.70
C HIS A 37 -4.98 3.23 -9.18
N MET A 38 -4.35 2.22 -8.58
CA MET A 38 -4.01 2.25 -7.18
C MET A 38 -2.93 3.30 -6.88
N ALA A 39 -1.90 3.39 -7.73
CA ALA A 39 -0.87 4.42 -7.65
C ALA A 39 -1.46 5.83 -7.81
N GLU A 40 -2.45 6.00 -8.69
CA GLU A 40 -3.17 7.26 -8.85
C GLU A 40 -3.92 7.66 -7.56
N VAL A 41 -4.61 6.72 -6.91
CA VAL A 41 -5.37 6.97 -5.69
C VAL A 41 -4.50 7.42 -4.52
N VAL A 42 -3.29 6.87 -4.40
CA VAL A 42 -2.36 7.26 -3.32
C VAL A 42 -1.51 8.48 -3.65
N GLY A 43 -1.61 8.99 -4.89
CA GLY A 43 -0.99 10.24 -5.31
C GLY A 43 -1.70 11.48 -4.75
N ASP A 44 -1.06 12.64 -4.97
CA ASP A 44 -1.43 13.90 -4.32
C ASP A 44 -2.85 14.41 -4.66
N GLY A 45 -3.48 13.92 -5.74
CA GLY A 45 -4.81 14.37 -6.16
C GLY A 45 -5.98 13.71 -5.40
N LEU A 46 -5.82 12.44 -5.02
CA LEU A 46 -6.93 11.58 -4.57
C LEU A 46 -6.78 11.08 -3.13
N LEU A 47 -5.58 11.08 -2.58
CA LEU A 47 -5.28 10.57 -1.24
C LEU A 47 -6.18 11.14 -0.12
N GLN A 48 -6.50 12.43 -0.22
CA GLN A 48 -7.36 13.16 0.73
C GLN A 48 -8.82 12.65 0.77
N TRP A 49 -9.25 11.89 -0.24
CA TRP A 49 -10.61 11.34 -0.34
C TRP A 49 -10.70 9.91 0.22
N ILE A 50 -9.58 9.31 0.59
CA ILE A 50 -9.52 8.02 1.29
C ILE A 50 -9.76 8.26 2.78
N GLU A 51 -10.60 7.45 3.40
CA GLU A 51 -10.87 7.50 4.84
C GLU A 51 -9.62 7.04 5.63
N ASN A 52 -9.41 7.57 6.85
CA ASN A 52 -8.18 7.30 7.62
C ASN A 52 -7.99 5.79 7.86
N GLU A 53 -9.06 5.08 8.19
CA GLU A 53 -9.07 3.63 8.48
C GLU A 53 -8.71 2.78 7.25
N ASP A 54 -8.92 3.31 6.06
CA ASP A 54 -8.70 2.62 4.79
C ASP A 54 -7.40 3.02 4.09
N LEU A 55 -6.75 4.06 4.60
CA LEU A 55 -5.59 4.73 4.01
C LEU A 55 -4.43 3.79 3.74
N ILE A 56 -4.23 2.79 4.62
CA ILE A 56 -3.11 1.85 4.57
C ILE A 56 -3.21 0.90 3.36
N TRP A 57 -4.42 0.50 2.96
CA TRP A 57 -4.63 -0.64 2.06
C TRP A 57 -4.04 -0.44 0.66
N PRO A 58 -4.26 0.71 -0.02
CA PRO A 58 -3.68 0.93 -1.35
C PRO A 58 -2.14 0.88 -1.36
N PHE A 59 -1.47 1.41 -0.34
CA PHE A 59 -0.02 1.32 -0.25
C PHE A 59 0.44 -0.12 0.00
N VAL A 60 -0.26 -0.85 0.87
CA VAL A 60 0.06 -2.25 1.16
C VAL A 60 -0.14 -3.13 -0.06
N GLY A 61 -1.19 -2.89 -0.84
CA GLY A 61 -1.44 -3.58 -2.11
C GLY A 61 -0.29 -3.39 -3.10
N LEU A 62 0.13 -2.14 -3.34
CA LEU A 62 1.28 -1.82 -4.21
C LEU A 62 2.58 -2.44 -3.70
N GLY A 63 2.87 -2.30 -2.41
CA GLY A 63 4.07 -2.88 -1.80
C GLY A 63 4.11 -4.40 -1.97
N ARG A 64 2.99 -5.09 -1.70
CA ARG A 64 2.86 -6.54 -1.90
C ARG A 64 3.03 -6.93 -3.37
N PHE A 65 2.48 -6.14 -4.29
CA PHE A 65 2.57 -6.39 -5.73
C PHE A 65 4.00 -6.42 -6.23
N TYR A 66 4.80 -5.42 -5.87
CA TYR A 66 6.20 -5.36 -6.26
C TYR A 66 7.06 -6.36 -5.49
N ALA A 67 6.88 -6.47 -4.16
CA ALA A 67 7.64 -7.42 -3.35
C ALA A 67 7.42 -8.87 -3.81
N GLY A 68 6.20 -9.20 -4.23
CA GLY A 68 5.87 -10.52 -4.73
C GLY A 68 6.48 -10.91 -6.07
N GLN A 69 6.97 -9.93 -6.83
CA GLN A 69 7.74 -10.14 -8.05
C GLN A 69 9.24 -10.13 -7.77
N GLY A 70 9.67 -10.03 -6.51
CA GLY A 70 11.06 -9.80 -6.12
C GLY A 70 11.55 -8.37 -6.41
N ALA A 71 10.65 -7.46 -6.80
CA ALA A 71 10.96 -6.08 -7.11
C ALA A 71 10.98 -5.21 -5.84
N TYR A 72 11.82 -5.57 -4.88
CA TYR A 72 11.83 -4.96 -3.55
C TYR A 72 12.13 -3.45 -3.58
N ALA A 73 13.02 -3.01 -4.48
CA ALA A 73 13.31 -1.59 -4.68
C ALA A 73 12.09 -0.76 -5.15
N GLN A 74 11.13 -1.39 -5.84
CA GLN A 74 9.88 -0.75 -6.24
C GLN A 74 8.81 -0.83 -5.13
N ALA A 75 8.91 -1.82 -4.22
CA ALA A 75 8.00 -1.98 -3.08
C ALA A 75 8.29 -1.00 -1.94
N GLU A 76 9.58 -0.79 -1.63
CA GLU A 76 10.04 0.00 -0.48
C GLU A 76 9.44 1.42 -0.42
N PRO A 77 9.42 2.21 -1.52
CA PRO A 77 8.86 3.55 -1.49
C PRO A 77 7.38 3.58 -1.09
N TRP A 78 6.61 2.56 -1.45
CA TRP A 78 5.18 2.50 -1.12
C TRP A 78 4.97 2.32 0.39
N TYR A 79 5.74 1.44 1.03
CA TYR A 79 5.65 1.25 2.48
C TYR A 79 6.21 2.46 3.26
N GLN A 80 7.26 3.11 2.77
CA GLN A 80 7.77 4.35 3.36
C GLN A 80 6.75 5.49 3.26
N GLN A 81 6.11 5.64 2.09
CA GLN A 81 5.07 6.64 1.90
C GLN A 81 3.84 6.35 2.77
N CYS A 82 3.44 5.08 2.89
CA CYS A 82 2.39 4.63 3.81
C CYS A 82 2.67 5.09 5.23
N LEU A 83 3.87 4.79 5.75
CA LEU A 83 4.29 5.17 7.10
C LEU A 83 4.21 6.69 7.30
N LYS A 84 4.75 7.47 6.35
CA LYS A 84 4.74 8.95 6.40
C LYS A 84 3.31 9.49 6.43
N VAL A 85 2.44 8.95 5.60
CA VAL A 85 1.05 9.39 5.44
C VAL A 85 0.21 9.00 6.67
N CYS A 86 0.35 7.78 7.18
CA CYS A 86 -0.31 7.31 8.40
C CYS A 86 0.11 8.14 9.62
N ARG A 87 1.42 8.39 9.82
CA ARG A 87 1.91 9.27 10.90
C ARG A 87 1.30 10.67 10.80
N ARG A 88 1.25 11.25 9.60
CA ARG A 88 0.70 12.60 9.39
C ARG A 88 -0.80 12.69 9.63
N ARG A 89 -1.58 11.69 9.19
CA ARG A 89 -3.05 11.74 9.23
C ARG A 89 -3.65 11.20 10.52
N SER A 90 -3.02 10.21 11.13
CA SER A 90 -3.56 9.45 12.25
C SER A 90 -2.71 9.54 13.53
N GLY A 91 -1.51 10.12 13.47
CA GLY A 91 -0.59 10.21 14.60
C GLY A 91 0.33 9.00 14.75
N GLU A 92 1.34 9.11 15.62
CA GLU A 92 2.38 8.09 15.79
C GLU A 92 1.90 6.81 16.49
N GLU A 93 0.92 6.92 17.39
CA GLU A 93 0.40 5.80 18.18
C GLU A 93 -0.66 4.97 17.43
N HIS A 94 -0.99 5.34 16.18
CA HIS A 94 -2.02 4.66 15.42
C HIS A 94 -1.57 3.25 14.99
N PRO A 95 -2.45 2.21 15.05
CA PRO A 95 -2.11 0.85 14.64
C PRO A 95 -1.56 0.72 13.20
N ASP A 96 -1.98 1.62 12.30
CA ASP A 96 -1.48 1.63 10.91
C ASP A 96 -0.01 2.04 10.80
N VAL A 97 0.51 2.82 11.76
CA VAL A 97 1.93 3.15 11.83
C VAL A 97 2.73 1.90 12.15
N ALA A 98 2.29 1.13 13.15
CA ALA A 98 2.90 -0.16 13.50
C ALA A 98 2.82 -1.15 12.33
N SER A 99 1.67 -1.22 11.66
CA SER A 99 1.45 -2.10 10.51
C SER A 99 2.35 -1.71 9.32
N SER A 100 2.55 -0.42 9.07
CA SER A 100 3.45 0.08 8.02
C SER A 100 4.92 -0.24 8.33
N LEU A 101 5.34 -0.10 9.58
CA LEU A 101 6.68 -0.48 10.04
C LEU A 101 6.92 -1.98 9.90
N ASN A 102 5.94 -2.81 10.30
CA ASN A 102 6.02 -4.26 10.14
C ASN A 102 6.20 -4.68 8.67
N ASN A 103 5.52 -4.00 7.74
CA ASN A 103 5.69 -4.28 6.31
C ASN A 103 7.08 -3.87 5.78
N LEU A 104 7.66 -2.76 6.27
CA LEU A 104 9.04 -2.39 5.95
C LEU A 104 10.02 -3.41 6.49
N ALA A 105 9.88 -3.82 7.75
CA ALA A 105 10.72 -4.84 8.37
C ALA A 105 10.67 -6.15 7.58
N ALA A 106 9.47 -6.63 7.22
CA ALA A 106 9.31 -7.83 6.40
C ALA A 106 9.96 -7.70 5.01
N LEU A 107 9.91 -6.51 4.40
CA LEU A 107 10.56 -6.25 3.13
C LEU A 107 12.09 -6.29 3.26
N TYR A 108 12.66 -5.72 4.31
CA TYR A 108 14.09 -5.72 4.56
C TYR A 108 14.61 -7.11 4.94
N ASP A 109 13.87 -7.86 5.75
CA ASP A 109 14.14 -9.26 6.07
C ASP A 109 14.20 -10.12 4.80
N SER A 110 13.24 -9.93 3.88
CA SER A 110 13.22 -10.63 2.59
C SER A 110 14.41 -10.31 1.67
N GLN A 111 15.10 -9.19 1.91
CA GLN A 111 16.32 -8.78 1.20
C GLN A 111 17.61 -9.15 1.96
N GLY A 112 17.50 -9.74 3.17
CA GLY A 112 18.64 -9.97 4.06
C GLY A 112 19.23 -8.68 4.67
N ARG A 113 18.49 -7.57 4.61
CA ARG A 113 18.89 -6.25 5.14
C ARG A 113 18.48 -6.13 6.62
N TYR A 114 18.98 -7.04 7.45
CA TYR A 114 18.53 -7.18 8.84
C TYR A 114 18.79 -5.95 9.71
N ASP A 115 19.81 -5.14 9.40
CA ASP A 115 20.11 -3.90 10.13
C ASP A 115 19.04 -2.81 9.91
N GLU A 116 18.23 -2.94 8.86
CA GLU A 116 17.17 -1.98 8.51
C GLU A 116 15.77 -2.47 8.90
N ALA A 117 15.63 -3.75 9.23
CA ALA A 117 14.37 -4.39 9.64
C ALA A 117 14.00 -4.03 11.09
#